data_AF-A0A9D9DSL2-F1
#
_entry.id   AF-A0A9D9DSL2-F1
#
_cell.length_a   1.000
_cell.length_b   1.000
_cell.length_c   1.000
_cell.angle_alpha   90.00
_cell.angle_beta   90.00
_cell.angle_gamma   90.00
#
_symmetry.space_group_name_H-M   'P 1'
#
loop_
_entity.id
_entity.type
_entity.pdbx_description
1 polymer ?
#
loop_
_entity_poly.entity_id
_entity_poly.type
_entity_poly.pdbx_seq_one_letter_code
_entity_poly.pdbx_strand_id
1 'polypeptide(L)'
;VDAQKPYVIYGYLTVPSGQTLRLPAGSRFYFARNSGIWIQSGARLRVEGTLSQPVLFTSLRQDGDYRDMAGQWGRIWMDGESGPHRVEYALIRNAETALWLDSCVQTEGGLYVANTRIENMSKHGILSKQNKVEGVNLCISSAQVPLMLAEGGSYDFRHGTFVSRYMGGMGAYSQALVLTNHRLEDDEQGPVFPITKAEFSNSVFYGSSSRQMEFDLAEGSVGVVPYRFHSCLISMMPVPDTADGRYNHCLWNQEPLFVDEENYNFEIDTIISPLVGKGDPAFATGSAASDIKGVSRAVPPCIGAYEFVQAAPAGLRPFWRKGRD
;
A
#
# COMPACT_ATOMS: atom_id res chain seq x y z
N VAL A 1 25.04 0.36 2.65
CA VAL A 1 24.66 -0.68 1.68
C VAL A 1 25.15 -0.23 0.31
N ASP A 2 25.64 -1.15 -0.52
CA ASP A 2 26.06 -0.92 -1.91
C ASP A 2 25.16 -1.74 -2.84
N ALA A 3 24.71 -1.15 -3.96
CA ALA A 3 23.77 -1.76 -4.89
C ALA A 3 24.41 -2.81 -5.83
N GLN A 4 25.73 -2.98 -5.82
CA GLN A 4 26.42 -3.89 -6.75
C GLN A 4 26.09 -5.36 -6.53
N LYS A 5 25.77 -5.78 -5.30
CA LYS A 5 25.54 -7.20 -4.95
C LYS A 5 24.22 -7.38 -4.22
N PRO A 6 23.54 -8.53 -4.42
CA PRO A 6 22.38 -8.87 -3.62
C PRO A 6 22.77 -9.16 -2.17
N TYR A 7 21.90 -8.80 -1.24
CA TYR A 7 22.01 -9.13 0.18
C TYR A 7 21.10 -10.30 0.50
N VAL A 8 21.66 -11.37 1.06
CA VAL A 8 20.89 -12.52 1.54
C VAL A 8 20.81 -12.45 3.06
N ILE A 9 19.59 -12.39 3.60
CA ILE A 9 19.33 -12.18 5.02
C ILE A 9 18.79 -13.47 5.64
N TYR A 10 19.51 -13.96 6.65
CA TYR A 10 19.08 -15.02 7.57
C TYR A 10 18.82 -14.37 8.94
N GLY A 11 17.65 -14.63 9.54
CA GLY A 11 17.24 -13.92 10.76
C GLY A 11 16.93 -12.44 10.52
N TYR A 12 17.06 -11.59 11.54
CA TYR A 12 16.79 -10.15 11.37
C TYR A 12 18.08 -9.37 11.12
N LEU A 13 18.07 -8.57 10.04
CA LEU A 13 19.01 -7.47 9.88
C LEU A 13 18.61 -6.35 10.85
N THR A 14 19.26 -6.32 12.01
CA THR A 14 19.01 -5.30 13.03
C THR A 14 19.78 -4.02 12.71
N VAL A 15 19.07 -2.89 12.72
CA VAL A 15 19.63 -1.55 12.62
C VAL A 15 19.67 -0.96 14.03
N PRO A 16 20.86 -0.80 14.64
CA PRO A 16 20.98 -0.39 16.04
C PRO A 16 20.41 1.00 16.30
N SER A 17 20.01 1.25 17.55
CA SER A 17 19.50 2.54 17.98
C SER A 17 20.36 3.73 17.55
N GLY A 18 19.71 4.79 17.09
CA GLY A 18 20.34 6.01 16.58
C GLY A 18 21.02 5.89 15.21
N GLN A 19 21.08 4.70 14.60
CA GLN A 19 21.70 4.50 13.29
C GLN A 19 20.71 4.72 12.13
N THR A 20 21.24 4.94 10.93
CA THR A 20 20.41 5.02 9.71
C THR A 20 20.81 3.93 8.72
N LEU A 21 19.86 3.06 8.38
CA LEU A 21 19.99 2.15 7.25
C LEU A 21 19.58 2.88 5.96
N ARG A 22 20.57 3.22 5.14
CA ARG A 22 20.37 3.80 3.80
C ARG A 22 20.52 2.73 2.73
N LEU A 23 19.50 2.61 1.89
CA LEU A 23 19.38 1.64 0.81
C LEU A 23 19.31 2.38 -0.53
N PRO A 24 20.45 2.49 -1.26
CA PRO A 24 20.48 3.21 -2.52
C PRO A 24 19.71 2.46 -3.62
N ALA A 25 19.34 3.19 -4.68
CA ALA A 25 18.68 2.66 -5.86
C ALA A 25 19.34 1.38 -6.41
N GLY A 26 18.51 0.42 -6.82
CA GLY A 26 18.96 -0.88 -7.33
C GLY A 26 19.43 -1.87 -6.25
N SER A 27 19.39 -1.52 -4.97
CA SER A 27 19.65 -2.48 -3.88
C SER A 27 18.65 -3.65 -3.93
N ARG A 28 19.12 -4.87 -3.66
CA ARG A 28 18.30 -6.09 -3.70
C ARG A 28 18.51 -6.92 -2.44
N PHE A 29 17.42 -7.20 -1.73
CA PHE A 29 17.40 -7.97 -0.50
C PHE A 29 16.56 -9.23 -0.67
N TYR A 30 17.16 -10.37 -0.31
CA TYR A 30 16.59 -11.71 -0.39
C TYR A 30 16.51 -12.32 1.00
N PHE A 31 15.30 -12.61 1.45
CA PHE A 31 15.01 -12.98 2.83
C PHE A 31 14.71 -14.47 2.95
N ALA A 32 15.40 -15.17 3.85
CA ALA A 32 15.05 -16.54 4.22
C ALA A 32 13.73 -16.58 5.01
N ARG A 33 13.19 -17.79 5.23
CA ARG A 33 12.02 -17.95 6.12
C ARG A 33 12.32 -17.44 7.53
N ASN A 34 11.34 -16.82 8.17
CA ASN A 34 11.46 -16.20 9.51
C ASN A 34 12.56 -15.12 9.62
N SER A 35 12.91 -14.47 8.52
CA SER A 35 13.88 -13.35 8.48
C SER A 35 13.19 -12.01 8.25
N GLY A 36 13.94 -10.91 8.39
CA GLY A 36 13.40 -9.57 8.19
C GLY A 36 14.41 -8.46 8.45
N ILE A 37 13.91 -7.24 8.60
CA ILE A 37 14.69 -6.08 9.04
C ILE A 37 14.06 -5.58 10.34
N TRP A 38 14.88 -5.27 11.34
CA TRP A 38 14.43 -4.68 12.60
C TRP A 38 15.10 -3.33 12.82
N ILE A 39 14.30 -2.27 12.82
CA ILE A 39 14.73 -0.89 13.03
C ILE A 39 14.45 -0.52 14.49
N GLN A 40 15.51 -0.42 15.30
CA GLN A 40 15.38 -0.17 16.73
C GLN A 40 15.03 1.29 17.05
N SER A 41 14.65 1.56 18.31
CA SER A 41 14.39 2.91 18.84
C SER A 41 15.46 3.94 18.40
N GLY A 42 15.04 5.09 17.89
CA GLY A 42 15.90 6.16 17.36
C GLY A 42 16.59 5.84 16.02
N ALA A 43 16.50 4.61 15.51
CA ALA A 43 17.07 4.24 14.22
C ALA A 43 16.15 4.64 13.05
N ARG A 44 16.70 4.74 11.84
CA ARG A 44 15.98 5.25 10.66
C ARG A 44 16.19 4.34 9.45
N LEU A 45 15.10 4.08 8.72
CA LEU A 45 15.12 3.52 7.38
C LEU A 45 15.04 4.64 6.32
N ARG A 46 15.94 4.58 5.33
CA ARG A 46 15.92 5.39 4.11
C ARG A 46 16.05 4.46 2.90
N VAL A 47 14.95 4.25 2.19
CA VAL A 47 14.93 3.55 0.90
C VAL A 47 14.88 4.59 -0.19
N GLU A 48 15.96 4.66 -0.96
CA GLU A 48 16.25 5.74 -1.91
C GLU A 48 16.28 5.16 -3.32
N GLY A 49 15.22 4.42 -3.68
CA GLY A 49 15.05 3.87 -5.01
C GLY A 49 14.81 4.95 -6.06
N THR A 50 14.78 4.54 -7.34
CA THR A 50 14.29 5.38 -8.44
C THR A 50 13.32 4.59 -9.30
N LEU A 51 12.54 5.27 -10.13
CA LEU A 51 11.62 4.63 -11.08
C LEU A 51 12.31 3.54 -11.93
N SER A 52 13.53 3.82 -12.42
CA SER A 52 14.31 2.89 -13.23
C SER A 52 15.05 1.82 -12.42
N GLN A 53 15.32 2.08 -11.13
CA GLN A 53 16.10 1.20 -10.27
C GLN A 53 15.47 1.15 -8.87
N PRO A 54 14.32 0.48 -8.72
CA PRO A 54 13.68 0.35 -7.42
C PRO A 54 14.53 -0.49 -6.47
N VAL A 55 14.33 -0.30 -5.17
CA VAL A 55 14.91 -1.20 -4.16
C VAL A 55 14.01 -2.42 -4.01
N LEU A 56 14.56 -3.61 -4.21
CA LEU A 56 13.85 -4.88 -4.14
C LEU A 56 13.98 -5.52 -2.76
N PHE A 57 12.86 -5.94 -2.20
CA PHE A 57 12.78 -6.82 -1.02
C PHE A 57 11.92 -8.03 -1.38
N THR A 58 12.49 -9.23 -1.36
CA THR A 58 11.77 -10.45 -1.75
C THR A 58 12.29 -11.70 -1.04
N SER A 59 11.60 -12.83 -1.24
CA SER A 59 11.99 -14.15 -0.73
C SER A 59 13.34 -14.59 -1.31
N LEU A 60 14.13 -15.32 -0.52
CA LEU A 60 15.31 -16.03 -1.01
C LEU A 60 14.94 -17.19 -1.95
N ARG A 61 13.76 -17.80 -1.77
CA ARG A 61 13.24 -18.87 -2.63
C ARG A 61 12.60 -18.24 -3.87
N GLN A 62 13.18 -18.51 -5.02
CA GLN A 62 12.77 -17.96 -6.33
C GLN A 62 12.42 -19.08 -7.34
N ASP A 63 12.34 -20.32 -6.86
CA ASP A 63 12.11 -21.52 -7.65
C ASP A 63 10.64 -21.95 -7.67
N GLY A 64 10.12 -22.21 -8.87
CA GLY A 64 8.75 -22.73 -9.07
C GLY A 64 7.68 -21.92 -8.35
N ASP A 65 6.73 -22.61 -7.73
CA ASP A 65 5.61 -22.00 -7.00
C ASP A 65 6.06 -21.17 -5.80
N TYR A 66 7.26 -21.41 -5.26
CA TYR A 66 7.78 -20.64 -4.11
C TYR A 66 8.11 -19.18 -4.47
N ARG A 67 8.37 -18.89 -5.74
CA ARG A 67 8.63 -17.53 -6.21
C ARG A 67 7.45 -16.59 -5.93
N ASP A 68 6.25 -17.12 -6.01
CA ASP A 68 5.00 -16.38 -5.89
C ASP A 68 4.20 -16.80 -4.65
N MET A 69 4.85 -17.51 -3.70
CA MET A 69 4.24 -17.85 -2.41
C MET A 69 4.35 -16.65 -1.45
N ALA A 70 3.22 -16.23 -0.88
CA ALA A 70 3.18 -15.18 0.14
C ALA A 70 3.73 -15.67 1.50
N GLY A 71 4.14 -14.75 2.38
CA GLY A 71 4.60 -15.11 3.74
C GLY A 71 5.93 -15.87 3.80
N GLN A 72 6.78 -15.72 2.80
CA GLN A 72 8.09 -16.40 2.75
C GLN A 72 9.14 -15.75 3.67
N TRP A 73 8.90 -14.53 4.12
CA TRP A 73 9.72 -13.86 5.12
C TRP A 73 8.84 -12.98 6.01
N GLY A 74 9.38 -12.53 7.14
CA GLY A 74 8.62 -11.84 8.18
C GLY A 74 8.18 -10.46 7.72
N ARG A 75 9.04 -9.46 7.92
CA ARG A 75 8.68 -8.05 7.80
C ARG A 75 9.85 -7.08 7.88
N ILE A 76 9.59 -5.83 7.51
CA ILE A 76 10.39 -4.68 7.94
C ILE A 76 9.69 -4.11 9.18
N TRP A 77 10.27 -4.40 10.34
CA TRP A 77 9.75 -4.00 11.65
C TRP A 77 10.40 -2.70 12.11
N MET A 78 9.58 -1.71 12.43
CA MET A 78 9.96 -0.41 12.93
C MET A 78 9.41 -0.29 14.35
N ASP A 79 10.32 -0.24 15.34
CA ASP A 79 9.91 -0.03 16.73
C ASP A 79 9.18 1.31 16.86
N GLY A 80 8.31 1.44 17.86
CA GLY A 80 7.51 2.66 18.01
C GLY A 80 8.35 3.93 18.10
N GLU A 81 9.47 3.89 18.84
CA GLU A 81 10.36 5.04 18.99
C GLU A 81 11.37 5.21 17.84
N SER A 82 11.25 4.43 16.76
CA SER A 82 12.10 4.56 15.59
C SER A 82 11.61 5.64 14.62
N GLY A 83 12.51 6.13 13.77
CA GLY A 83 12.18 7.07 12.71
C GLY A 83 12.73 8.49 12.90
N PRO A 84 12.24 9.44 12.07
CA PRO A 84 11.27 9.24 10.99
C PRO A 84 11.83 8.37 9.84
N HIS A 85 10.97 7.62 9.16
CA HIS A 85 11.31 6.71 8.05
C HIS A 85 10.91 7.26 6.68
N ARG A 86 11.62 6.84 5.64
CA ARG A 86 11.31 7.21 4.27
C ARG A 86 11.50 6.01 3.35
N VAL A 87 10.47 5.67 2.59
CA VAL A 87 10.49 4.58 1.62
C VAL A 87 10.03 5.10 0.26
N GLU A 88 10.92 5.14 -0.72
CA GLU A 88 10.57 5.57 -2.07
C GLU A 88 11.08 4.58 -3.12
N TYR A 89 10.25 4.36 -4.14
CA TYR A 89 10.56 3.46 -5.26
C TYR A 89 11.04 2.09 -4.78
N ALA A 90 10.24 1.46 -3.93
CA ALA A 90 10.48 0.09 -3.50
C ALA A 90 9.55 -0.89 -4.21
N LEU A 91 10.04 -2.11 -4.39
CA LEU A 91 9.23 -3.28 -4.69
C LEU A 91 9.39 -4.27 -3.53
N ILE A 92 8.34 -4.41 -2.71
CA ILE A 92 8.34 -5.29 -1.54
C ILE A 92 7.38 -6.44 -1.82
N ARG A 93 7.87 -7.68 -1.85
CA ARG A 93 7.07 -8.85 -2.23
C ARG A 93 7.22 -10.04 -1.28
N ASN A 94 6.17 -10.84 -1.18
CA ASN A 94 6.17 -12.17 -0.56
C ASN A 94 6.45 -12.21 0.96
N ALA A 95 6.20 -11.13 1.68
CA ALA A 95 6.36 -11.08 3.14
C ALA A 95 5.08 -11.53 3.87
N GLU A 96 5.14 -11.69 5.19
CA GLU A 96 3.93 -11.72 6.00
C GLU A 96 3.32 -10.31 6.08
N THR A 97 4.13 -9.35 6.52
CA THR A 97 3.78 -7.94 6.58
C THR A 97 4.90 -7.13 5.94
N ALA A 98 4.61 -6.25 4.99
CA ALA A 98 5.68 -5.50 4.34
C ALA A 98 6.33 -4.48 5.30
N LEU A 99 5.54 -3.54 5.81
CA LEU A 99 5.96 -2.48 6.73
C LEU A 99 5.14 -2.58 8.02
N TRP A 100 5.77 -2.82 9.17
CA TRP A 100 5.12 -2.79 10.48
C TRP A 100 5.72 -1.68 11.34
N LEU A 101 4.92 -0.65 11.63
CA LEU A 101 5.21 0.37 12.63
C LEU A 101 4.53 -0.01 13.96
N ASP A 102 5.34 -0.24 14.98
CA ASP A 102 4.87 -0.60 16.31
C ASP A 102 4.38 0.62 17.10
N SER A 103 3.57 0.41 18.15
CA SER A 103 2.90 1.49 18.88
C SER A 103 3.87 2.52 19.45
N CYS A 104 3.60 3.81 19.21
CA CYS A 104 4.36 4.93 19.78
C CYS A 104 3.45 6.08 20.18
N VAL A 105 3.81 6.83 21.22
CA VAL A 105 3.08 8.04 21.67
C VAL A 105 3.81 9.33 21.26
N GLN A 106 4.95 9.26 20.55
CA GLN A 106 5.80 10.41 20.23
C GLN A 106 5.34 11.19 18.98
N THR A 107 5.70 12.47 18.93
CA THR A 107 5.33 13.45 17.89
C THR A 107 6.29 13.55 16.70
N GLU A 108 7.50 12.97 16.79
CA GLU A 108 8.56 13.12 15.76
C GLU A 108 8.82 11.87 14.88
N GLY A 109 8.21 10.72 15.22
CA GLY A 109 8.30 9.46 14.46
C GLY A 109 7.17 9.28 13.43
N GLY A 110 7.40 8.46 12.40
CA GLY A 110 6.41 8.18 11.35
C GLY A 110 7.03 7.66 10.05
N LEU A 111 6.18 7.34 9.07
CA LEU A 111 6.58 6.84 7.75
C LEU A 111 6.05 7.75 6.63
N TYR A 112 6.96 8.23 5.79
CA TYR A 112 6.63 8.66 4.45
C TYR A 112 6.94 7.54 3.46
N VAL A 113 5.95 7.10 2.70
CA VAL A 113 6.12 6.09 1.65
C VAL A 113 5.55 6.60 0.34
N ALA A 114 6.32 6.54 -0.74
CA ALA A 114 5.84 6.97 -2.04
C ALA A 114 6.35 6.14 -3.22
N ASN A 115 5.59 6.15 -4.32
CA ASN A 115 5.93 5.50 -5.58
C ASN A 115 6.38 4.05 -5.40
N THR A 116 5.67 3.30 -4.54
CA THR A 116 6.11 2.00 -4.04
C THR A 116 5.06 0.95 -4.31
N ARG A 117 5.51 -0.23 -4.74
CA ARG A 117 4.69 -1.42 -4.96
C ARG A 117 4.92 -2.41 -3.82
N ILE A 118 3.82 -2.85 -3.20
CA ILE A 118 3.81 -3.86 -2.14
C ILE A 118 2.88 -4.98 -2.61
N GLU A 119 3.41 -6.18 -2.81
CA GLU A 119 2.65 -7.21 -3.52
C GLU A 119 2.77 -8.57 -2.85
N ASN A 120 1.67 -9.33 -2.87
CA ASN A 120 1.64 -10.72 -2.45
C ASN A 120 2.09 -10.93 -0.99
N MET A 121 1.43 -10.23 -0.07
CA MET A 121 1.65 -10.37 1.37
C MET A 121 0.67 -11.39 1.95
N SER A 122 1.10 -12.20 2.92
CA SER A 122 0.18 -13.15 3.56
C SER A 122 -0.73 -12.50 4.62
N LYS A 123 -0.33 -11.33 5.15
CA LYS A 123 -1.13 -10.54 6.11
C LYS A 123 -1.32 -9.10 5.65
N HIS A 124 -0.30 -8.26 5.76
CA HIS A 124 -0.48 -6.81 5.60
C HIS A 124 0.50 -6.17 4.62
N GLY A 125 0.03 -5.14 3.92
CA GLY A 125 0.96 -4.23 3.24
C GLY A 125 1.62 -3.32 4.27
N ILE A 126 0.82 -2.44 4.87
CA ILE A 126 1.23 -1.57 5.96
C ILE A 126 0.40 -1.92 7.19
N LEU A 127 1.08 -2.27 8.28
CA LEU A 127 0.51 -2.33 9.63
C LEU A 127 1.07 -1.16 10.42
N SER A 128 0.22 -0.28 10.90
CA SER A 128 0.59 0.87 11.71
C SER A 128 -0.23 0.89 12.98
N LYS A 129 0.44 1.03 14.12
CA LYS A 129 -0.19 1.21 15.43
C LYS A 129 0.17 2.57 16.00
N GLN A 130 -0.78 3.45 16.30
CA GLN A 130 -0.50 4.74 16.96
C GLN A 130 0.56 5.61 16.25
N ASN A 131 0.72 5.50 14.93
CA ASN A 131 1.79 6.18 14.18
C ASN A 131 1.24 7.20 13.18
N LYS A 132 2.15 8.02 12.64
CA LYS A 132 1.90 8.87 11.47
C LYS A 132 2.37 8.18 10.20
N VAL A 133 1.49 8.06 9.20
CA VAL A 133 1.84 7.57 7.86
C VAL A 133 1.31 8.49 6.77
N GLU A 134 2.21 8.93 5.89
CA GLU A 134 1.88 9.60 4.64
C GLU A 134 2.23 8.67 3.47
N GLY A 135 1.24 8.36 2.64
CA GLY A 135 1.36 7.48 1.48
C GLY A 135 0.99 8.18 0.18
N VAL A 136 1.85 8.13 -0.83
CA VAL A 136 1.58 8.74 -2.14
C VAL A 136 1.92 7.79 -3.29
N ASN A 137 1.02 7.60 -4.27
CA ASN A 137 1.26 6.70 -5.41
C ASN A 137 1.66 5.30 -4.97
N LEU A 138 0.85 4.68 -4.10
CA LEU A 138 1.11 3.33 -3.60
C LEU A 138 0.25 2.34 -4.35
N CYS A 139 0.84 1.22 -4.78
CA CYS A 139 0.07 0.05 -5.20
C CYS A 139 0.34 -1.07 -4.19
N ILE A 140 -0.65 -1.36 -3.35
CA ILE A 140 -0.59 -2.45 -2.39
C ILE A 140 -1.60 -3.51 -2.84
N SER A 141 -1.10 -4.60 -3.40
CA SER A 141 -1.92 -5.63 -4.04
C SER A 141 -1.74 -6.99 -3.42
N SER A 142 -2.86 -7.67 -3.16
CA SER A 142 -2.91 -9.03 -2.63
C SER A 142 -2.22 -9.14 -1.27
N ALA A 143 -2.90 -8.60 -0.26
CA ALA A 143 -2.65 -8.82 1.15
C ALA A 143 -4.00 -9.19 1.82
N GLN A 144 -3.98 -9.85 2.98
CA GLN A 144 -5.20 -10.03 3.77
C GLN A 144 -5.84 -8.67 4.07
N VAL A 145 -5.03 -7.75 4.61
CA VAL A 145 -5.41 -6.35 4.78
C VAL A 145 -4.27 -5.44 4.29
N PRO A 146 -4.35 -4.87 3.06
CA PRO A 146 -3.38 -3.93 2.53
C PRO A 146 -3.01 -2.79 3.50
N LEU A 147 -4.01 -2.15 4.12
CA LEU A 147 -3.83 -1.11 5.14
C LEU A 147 -4.49 -1.51 6.45
N MET A 148 -3.68 -1.95 7.42
CA MET A 148 -4.11 -2.20 8.79
C MET A 148 -3.67 -1.03 9.67
N LEU A 149 -4.59 -0.10 9.93
CA LEU A 149 -4.36 1.13 10.69
C LEU A 149 -5.00 0.96 12.06
N ALA A 150 -4.24 0.41 12.99
CA ALA A 150 -4.76 -0.03 14.28
C ALA A 150 -4.45 0.97 15.38
N GLU A 151 -5.27 0.94 16.43
CA GLU A 151 -5.01 1.67 17.68
C GLU A 151 -4.79 3.19 17.45
N GLY A 152 -5.52 3.84 16.55
CA GLY A 152 -5.39 5.28 16.32
C GLY A 152 -4.21 5.69 15.44
N GLY A 153 -3.86 6.98 15.45
CA GLY A 153 -2.76 7.55 14.65
C GLY A 153 -3.16 8.71 13.75
N SER A 154 -2.34 8.95 12.71
CA SER A 154 -2.50 10.06 11.77
C SER A 154 -2.14 9.60 10.35
N TYR A 155 -3.12 9.59 9.45
CA TYR A 155 -3.01 8.93 8.15
C TYR A 155 -3.42 9.87 7.02
N ASP A 156 -2.60 9.92 5.97
CA ASP A 156 -2.86 10.67 4.73
C ASP A 156 -2.39 9.83 3.54
N PHE A 157 -3.34 9.35 2.74
CA PHE A 157 -3.07 8.56 1.55
C PHE A 157 -3.64 9.24 0.31
N ARG A 158 -2.77 9.49 -0.67
CA ARG A 158 -3.13 10.13 -1.94
C ARG A 158 -2.74 9.22 -3.09
N HIS A 159 -3.68 9.01 -4.02
CA HIS A 159 -3.43 8.20 -5.21
C HIS A 159 -2.92 6.78 -4.89
N GLY A 160 -3.59 6.10 -3.96
CA GLY A 160 -3.31 4.70 -3.64
C GLY A 160 -4.22 3.75 -4.40
N THR A 161 -3.71 2.58 -4.78
CA THR A 161 -4.49 1.43 -5.24
C THR A 161 -4.29 0.30 -4.24
N PHE A 162 -5.29 0.07 -3.39
CA PHE A 162 -5.28 -0.91 -2.31
C PHE A 162 -6.23 -2.05 -2.65
N VAL A 163 -5.66 -3.23 -2.96
CA VAL A 163 -6.44 -4.36 -3.45
C VAL A 163 -6.26 -5.58 -2.55
N SER A 164 -7.34 -6.03 -1.92
CA SER A 164 -7.38 -7.26 -1.13
C SER A 164 -7.94 -8.42 -1.94
N ARG A 165 -7.04 -9.26 -2.49
CA ARG A 165 -7.41 -10.53 -3.15
C ARG A 165 -6.99 -11.77 -2.34
N TYR A 166 -6.86 -11.61 -1.02
CA TYR A 166 -6.50 -12.72 -0.16
C TYR A 166 -7.60 -13.78 -0.17
N MET A 167 -7.29 -14.91 -0.80
CA MET A 167 -8.14 -16.10 -0.82
C MET A 167 -7.73 -17.00 0.36
N GLY A 168 -7.96 -16.54 1.58
CA GLY A 168 -7.92 -17.46 2.72
C GLY A 168 -9.06 -18.49 2.61
N GLY A 169 -8.96 -19.59 3.36
CA GLY A 169 -10.05 -20.57 3.44
C GLY A 169 -11.37 -19.97 3.94
N MET A 170 -12.43 -20.78 4.03
CA MET A 170 -13.76 -20.33 4.50
C MET A 170 -13.65 -19.53 5.80
N GLY A 171 -14.19 -18.30 5.80
CA GLY A 171 -14.19 -17.40 6.97
C GLY A 171 -13.01 -16.43 7.03
N ALA A 172 -12.11 -16.42 6.06
CA ALA A 172 -11.05 -15.43 5.99
C ALA A 172 -11.61 -14.02 5.76
N TYR A 173 -11.45 -13.15 6.76
CA TYR A 173 -11.70 -11.71 6.62
C TYR A 173 -10.59 -11.08 5.77
N SER A 174 -10.99 -10.39 4.70
CA SER A 174 -10.09 -9.66 3.81
C SER A 174 -10.73 -8.31 3.44
N GLN A 175 -10.07 -7.22 3.80
CA GLN A 175 -10.52 -5.85 3.55
C GLN A 175 -9.33 -5.05 3.02
N ALA A 176 -9.54 -4.15 2.05
CA ALA A 176 -8.49 -3.23 1.60
C ALA A 176 -7.98 -2.33 2.75
N LEU A 177 -8.88 -1.91 3.64
CA LEU A 177 -8.60 -1.03 4.77
C LEU A 177 -9.31 -1.52 6.03
N VAL A 178 -8.56 -1.58 7.13
CA VAL A 178 -9.11 -1.70 8.49
C VAL A 178 -8.58 -0.54 9.31
N LEU A 179 -9.48 0.18 9.99
CA LEU A 179 -9.14 1.29 10.87
C LEU A 179 -9.73 1.05 12.26
N THR A 180 -8.87 1.01 13.28
CA THR A 180 -9.29 0.83 14.69
C THR A 180 -8.71 1.92 15.57
N ASN A 181 -9.37 2.19 16.69
CA ASN A 181 -8.91 3.15 17.69
C ASN A 181 -8.87 2.55 19.12
N HIS A 182 -8.94 1.23 19.21
CA HIS A 182 -8.79 0.44 20.43
C HIS A 182 -8.03 -0.84 20.06
N ARG A 183 -7.58 -1.58 21.07
CA ARG A 183 -6.97 -2.89 20.83
C ARG A 183 -8.08 -3.92 20.63
N LEU A 184 -7.98 -4.71 19.58
CA LEU A 184 -8.93 -5.79 19.26
C LEU A 184 -8.99 -6.90 20.32
N GLU A 185 -7.99 -6.96 21.21
CA GLU A 185 -7.89 -7.95 22.29
C GLU A 185 -8.43 -7.43 23.63
N ASP A 186 -8.61 -6.12 23.76
CA ASP A 186 -9.13 -5.51 24.99
C ASP A 186 -10.67 -5.68 25.02
N ASP A 187 -11.26 -5.66 26.21
CA ASP A 187 -12.72 -5.55 26.36
C ASP A 187 -13.23 -4.18 25.87
N GLU A 188 -14.55 -4.02 25.77
CA GLU A 188 -15.17 -2.75 25.36
C GLU A 188 -14.83 -1.55 26.30
N GLN A 189 -14.17 -1.80 27.44
CA GLN A 189 -13.70 -0.77 28.38
C GLN A 189 -12.20 -0.45 28.25
N GLY A 190 -11.52 -0.98 27.24
CA GLY A 190 -10.11 -0.73 26.96
C GLY A 190 -9.77 0.73 26.63
N PRO A 191 -8.48 1.10 26.64
CA PRO A 191 -8.03 2.44 26.27
C PRO A 191 -8.41 2.78 24.82
N VAL A 192 -8.93 4.00 24.63
CA VAL A 192 -9.19 4.58 23.31
C VAL A 192 -7.98 5.41 22.87
N PHE A 193 -7.45 5.07 21.71
CA PHE A 193 -6.31 5.74 21.09
C PHE A 193 -6.80 6.72 20.01
N PRO A 194 -6.52 8.03 20.10
CA PRO A 194 -7.08 9.00 19.16
C PRO A 194 -6.67 8.75 17.69
N ILE A 195 -7.65 8.81 16.80
CA ILE A 195 -7.42 9.02 15.36
C ILE A 195 -7.44 10.54 15.14
N THR A 196 -6.27 11.12 14.96
CA THR A 196 -6.11 12.58 14.78
C THR A 196 -6.37 13.01 13.34
N LYS A 197 -6.13 12.12 12.38
CA LYS A 197 -6.39 12.30 10.95
C LYS A 197 -6.48 10.93 10.29
N ALA A 198 -7.43 10.74 9.37
CA ALA A 198 -7.41 9.64 8.41
C ALA A 198 -8.04 10.09 7.09
N GLU A 199 -7.23 10.58 6.17
CA GLU A 199 -7.70 11.10 4.88
C GLU A 199 -7.21 10.22 3.74
N PHE A 200 -8.13 9.88 2.84
CA PHE A 200 -7.86 9.06 1.66
C PHE A 200 -8.42 9.79 0.43
N SER A 201 -7.54 10.19 -0.47
CA SER A 201 -7.92 10.97 -1.65
C SER A 201 -7.48 10.30 -2.94
N ASN A 202 -8.29 10.39 -3.98
CA ASN A 202 -8.02 9.83 -5.31
C ASN A 202 -7.57 8.37 -5.26
N SER A 203 -8.15 7.55 -4.39
CA SER A 203 -7.65 6.20 -4.11
C SER A 203 -8.67 5.10 -4.43
N VAL A 204 -8.18 3.89 -4.67
CA VAL A 204 -8.98 2.70 -4.96
C VAL A 204 -8.91 1.74 -3.77
N PHE A 205 -10.07 1.28 -3.31
CA PHE A 205 -10.26 0.23 -2.32
C PHE A 205 -11.08 -0.88 -2.95
N TYR A 206 -10.40 -1.93 -3.40
CA TYR A 206 -10.98 -3.00 -4.22
C TYR A 206 -10.57 -4.37 -3.71
N GLY A 207 -11.24 -5.43 -4.14
CA GLY A 207 -10.87 -6.77 -3.73
C GLY A 207 -11.93 -7.83 -3.95
N SER A 208 -11.66 -9.03 -3.45
CA SER A 208 -12.53 -10.20 -3.66
C SER A 208 -13.75 -10.24 -2.72
N SER A 209 -13.68 -9.54 -1.59
CA SER A 209 -14.80 -9.35 -0.66
C SER A 209 -15.71 -8.20 -1.13
N SER A 210 -17.01 -8.31 -0.86
CA SER A 210 -17.95 -7.20 -1.08
C SER A 210 -17.84 -6.08 -0.06
N ARG A 211 -17.03 -6.23 0.99
CA ARG A 211 -16.80 -5.24 2.05
C ARG A 211 -15.30 -4.97 2.16
N GLN A 212 -14.82 -3.89 1.53
CA GLN A 212 -13.39 -3.55 1.51
C GLN A 212 -12.92 -2.61 2.63
N MET A 213 -13.83 -2.13 3.47
CA MET A 213 -13.50 -1.29 4.61
C MET A 213 -14.10 -1.85 5.89
N GLU A 214 -13.28 -1.88 6.93
CA GLU A 214 -13.71 -2.13 8.30
C GLU A 214 -13.34 -0.93 9.18
N PHE A 215 -14.31 -0.43 9.92
CA PHE A 215 -14.10 0.62 10.91
C PHE A 215 -14.54 0.08 12.25
N ASP A 216 -13.57 -0.29 13.08
CA ASP A 216 -13.82 -0.85 14.40
C ASP A 216 -13.41 0.19 15.45
N LEU A 217 -14.38 1.04 15.80
CA LEU A 217 -14.16 2.23 16.61
C LEU A 217 -14.89 2.07 17.96
N ALA A 218 -14.18 2.37 19.04
CA ALA A 218 -14.72 2.32 20.40
C ALA A 218 -15.93 3.24 20.56
N GLU A 219 -16.90 2.81 21.37
CA GLU A 219 -18.12 3.56 21.67
C GLU A 219 -17.80 5.00 22.13
N GLY A 220 -18.63 5.97 21.73
CA GLY A 220 -18.43 7.38 22.07
C GLY A 220 -17.33 8.10 21.27
N SER A 221 -16.53 7.39 20.48
CA SER A 221 -15.63 8.01 19.47
C SER A 221 -16.42 8.55 18.25
N VAL A 222 -17.71 8.21 18.19
CA VAL A 222 -18.66 8.56 17.13
C VAL A 222 -19.19 9.99 17.40
N GLY A 223 -18.40 10.99 17.06
CA GLY A 223 -18.80 12.40 17.23
C GLY A 223 -17.84 13.42 16.61
N VAL A 224 -16.58 13.03 16.41
CA VAL A 224 -15.62 13.73 15.54
C VAL A 224 -15.37 12.77 14.39
N VAL A 225 -15.75 13.14 13.16
CA VAL A 225 -15.53 12.33 11.96
C VAL A 225 -14.03 12.00 11.84
N PRO A 226 -13.59 10.77 12.17
CA PRO A 226 -12.17 10.50 12.33
C PRO A 226 -11.50 10.18 10.98
N TYR A 227 -12.30 9.98 9.93
CA TYR A 227 -11.83 9.64 8.60
C TYR A 227 -12.64 10.33 7.49
N ARG A 228 -12.00 10.55 6.35
CA ARG A 228 -12.61 11.12 5.14
C ARG A 228 -12.07 10.47 3.87
N PHE A 229 -12.95 10.32 2.89
CA PHE A 229 -12.67 9.83 1.56
C PHE A 229 -13.06 10.89 0.53
N HIS A 230 -12.14 11.20 -0.38
CA HIS A 230 -12.38 12.18 -1.44
C HIS A 230 -12.03 11.59 -2.80
N SER A 231 -12.99 11.55 -3.72
CA SER A 231 -12.80 11.03 -5.09
C SER A 231 -12.17 9.63 -5.10
N CYS A 232 -12.70 8.72 -4.28
CA CYS A 232 -12.21 7.34 -4.18
C CYS A 232 -13.15 6.37 -4.89
N LEU A 233 -12.62 5.27 -5.45
CA LEU A 233 -13.42 4.11 -5.85
C LEU A 233 -13.41 3.08 -4.72
N ILE A 234 -14.58 2.65 -4.27
CA ILE A 234 -14.72 1.79 -3.09
C ILE A 234 -15.70 0.64 -3.38
N SER A 235 -15.25 -0.60 -3.15
CA SER A 235 -16.13 -1.77 -3.11
C SER A 235 -16.65 -2.03 -1.70
N MET A 236 -17.94 -1.76 -1.50
CA MET A 236 -18.59 -1.86 -0.19
C MET A 236 -20.09 -2.15 -0.36
N MET A 237 -20.55 -3.25 0.22
CA MET A 237 -21.95 -3.62 0.35
C MET A 237 -22.27 -4.00 1.80
N PRO A 238 -23.24 -3.33 2.45
CA PRO A 238 -24.00 -2.18 1.93
C PRO A 238 -23.12 -0.94 1.74
N VAL A 239 -23.55 -0.04 0.85
CA VAL A 239 -22.96 1.31 0.75
C VAL A 239 -23.32 2.07 2.04
N PRO A 240 -22.35 2.69 2.74
CA PRO A 240 -22.63 3.44 3.97
C PRO A 240 -23.45 4.70 3.68
N ASP A 241 -24.09 5.25 4.72
CA ASP A 241 -24.68 6.59 4.61
C ASP A 241 -23.58 7.62 4.34
N THR A 242 -23.81 8.45 3.31
CA THR A 242 -22.88 9.48 2.86
C THR A 242 -23.34 10.89 3.26
N ALA A 243 -24.46 11.03 3.97
CA ALA A 243 -25.05 12.33 4.31
C ALA A 243 -24.18 13.20 5.23
N ASP A 244 -23.30 12.59 6.02
CA ASP A 244 -22.37 13.30 6.92
C ASP A 244 -21.13 13.88 6.23
N GLY A 245 -21.00 13.69 4.92
CA GLY A 245 -19.92 14.24 4.11
C GLY A 245 -18.58 13.50 4.24
N ARG A 246 -18.52 12.34 4.92
CA ARG A 246 -17.31 11.49 4.98
C ARG A 246 -16.84 11.02 3.62
N TYR A 247 -17.76 10.84 2.69
CA TYR A 247 -17.51 10.28 1.37
C TYR A 247 -17.87 11.32 0.32
N ASN A 248 -16.87 12.09 -0.11
CA ASN A 248 -17.05 13.16 -1.08
C ASN A 248 -16.63 12.67 -2.47
N HIS A 249 -17.50 12.81 -3.47
CA HIS A 249 -17.27 12.36 -4.86
C HIS A 249 -16.79 10.90 -5.02
N CYS A 250 -17.14 10.00 -4.09
CA CYS A 250 -16.72 8.60 -4.16
C CYS A 250 -17.59 7.80 -5.13
N LEU A 251 -16.96 6.86 -5.83
CA LEU A 251 -17.58 5.88 -6.72
C LEU A 251 -17.74 4.56 -5.96
N TRP A 252 -18.92 3.95 -6.03
CA TRP A 252 -19.24 2.73 -5.29
C TRP A 252 -19.45 1.55 -6.24
N ASN A 253 -18.81 0.42 -5.91
CA ASN A 253 -19.07 -0.88 -6.55
C ASN A 253 -18.99 -0.87 -8.10
N GLN A 254 -18.11 -0.03 -8.67
CA GLN A 254 -17.82 -0.02 -10.09
C GLN A 254 -16.54 -0.83 -10.37
N GLU A 255 -16.51 -1.52 -11.51
CA GLU A 255 -15.36 -2.32 -11.93
C GLU A 255 -14.20 -1.39 -12.37
N PRO A 256 -13.00 -1.47 -11.75
CA PRO A 256 -11.89 -0.58 -12.09
C PRO A 256 -11.30 -0.78 -13.50
N LEU A 257 -11.51 -1.96 -14.12
CA LEU A 257 -10.95 -2.36 -15.41
C LEU A 257 -9.41 -2.27 -15.44
N PHE A 258 -8.78 -3.04 -14.56
CA PHE A 258 -7.32 -3.21 -14.54
C PHE A 258 -6.85 -4.16 -15.64
N VAL A 259 -5.60 -3.99 -16.09
CA VAL A 259 -5.01 -4.79 -17.18
C VAL A 259 -4.93 -6.28 -16.83
N ASP A 260 -4.36 -6.62 -15.68
CA ASP A 260 -4.18 -8.02 -15.27
C ASP A 260 -3.94 -8.11 -13.75
N GLU A 261 -5.04 -8.18 -13.00
CA GLU A 261 -4.99 -8.25 -11.54
C GLU A 261 -4.31 -9.51 -11.01
N GLU A 262 -4.42 -10.63 -11.73
CA GLU A 262 -3.84 -11.92 -11.32
C GLU A 262 -2.31 -11.87 -11.32
N ASN A 263 -1.73 -11.09 -12.24
CA ASN A 263 -0.28 -10.87 -12.33
C ASN A 263 0.18 -9.56 -11.67
N TYR A 264 -0.61 -9.02 -10.74
CA TYR A 264 -0.33 -7.80 -10.00
C TYR A 264 -0.17 -6.54 -10.88
N ASN A 265 -0.80 -6.52 -12.06
CA ASN A 265 -0.81 -5.38 -12.96
C ASN A 265 -2.12 -4.59 -12.82
N PHE A 266 -2.06 -3.57 -11.97
CA PHE A 266 -3.17 -2.66 -11.68
C PHE A 266 -3.11 -1.36 -12.50
N GLU A 267 -2.40 -1.38 -13.63
CA GLU A 267 -2.55 -0.33 -14.64
C GLU A 267 -3.98 -0.35 -15.20
N ILE A 268 -4.46 0.81 -15.64
CA ILE A 268 -5.82 0.96 -16.19
C ILE A 268 -5.82 0.45 -17.63
N ASP A 269 -6.68 -0.51 -17.94
CA ASP A 269 -6.70 -1.18 -19.24
C ASP A 269 -7.30 -0.32 -20.35
N THR A 270 -8.32 0.46 -20.01
CA THR A 270 -9.16 1.11 -21.03
C THR A 270 -9.68 2.48 -20.60
N ILE A 271 -9.89 3.34 -21.59
CA ILE A 271 -10.40 4.71 -21.43
C ILE A 271 -11.79 4.75 -20.78
N ILE A 272 -12.58 3.68 -20.92
CA ILE A 272 -13.93 3.58 -20.32
C ILE A 272 -13.90 3.22 -18.84
N SER A 273 -12.73 2.97 -18.26
CA SER A 273 -12.59 2.71 -16.83
C SER A 273 -13.19 3.86 -16.01
N PRO A 274 -13.95 3.55 -14.94
CA PRO A 274 -14.52 4.57 -14.06
C PRO A 274 -13.45 5.37 -13.31
N LEU A 275 -12.19 4.92 -13.33
CA LEU A 275 -11.08 5.63 -12.71
C LEU A 275 -10.64 6.86 -13.53
N VAL A 276 -10.86 6.84 -14.85
CA VAL A 276 -10.28 7.82 -15.77
C VAL A 276 -10.95 9.18 -15.65
N GLY A 277 -10.16 10.20 -15.35
CA GLY A 277 -10.62 11.60 -15.26
C GLY A 277 -11.64 11.86 -14.16
N LYS A 278 -11.63 11.05 -13.09
CA LYS A 278 -12.55 11.15 -11.95
C LYS A 278 -11.89 11.56 -10.63
N GLY A 279 -10.57 11.67 -10.59
CA GLY A 279 -9.87 12.20 -9.41
C GLY A 279 -10.01 13.71 -9.31
N ASP A 280 -9.79 14.23 -8.11
CA ASP A 280 -9.74 15.67 -7.84
C ASP A 280 -8.30 16.21 -8.05
N PRO A 281 -8.11 17.21 -8.95
CA PRO A 281 -6.81 17.86 -9.17
C PRO A 281 -6.14 18.44 -7.91
N ALA A 282 -6.90 18.80 -6.88
CA ALA A 282 -6.34 19.35 -5.63
C ALA A 282 -5.38 18.36 -4.94
N PHE A 283 -5.59 17.05 -5.13
CA PHE A 283 -4.74 15.99 -4.57
C PHE A 283 -3.67 15.47 -5.53
N ALA A 284 -3.57 16.03 -6.74
CA ALA A 284 -2.55 15.70 -7.75
C ALA A 284 -1.42 16.75 -7.78
N THR A 285 -0.87 17.08 -6.61
CA THR A 285 0.16 18.12 -6.44
C THR A 285 1.43 17.58 -5.76
N GLY A 286 2.56 18.27 -5.94
CA GLY A 286 3.84 17.88 -5.34
C GLY A 286 4.26 16.47 -5.77
N SER A 287 4.51 15.58 -4.80
CA SER A 287 4.87 14.18 -5.07
C SER A 287 3.77 13.37 -5.76
N ALA A 288 2.52 13.85 -5.76
CA ALA A 288 1.39 13.22 -6.44
C ALA A 288 1.14 13.78 -7.86
N ALA A 289 1.94 14.74 -8.35
CA ALA A 289 1.74 15.36 -9.67
C ALA A 289 2.03 14.42 -10.85
N SER A 290 2.74 13.33 -10.60
CA SER A 290 2.92 12.21 -11.54
C SER A 290 2.48 10.92 -10.86
N ASP A 291 2.13 9.93 -11.65
CA ASP A 291 1.73 8.60 -11.16
C ASP A 291 2.95 7.76 -10.74
N ILE A 292 2.69 6.53 -10.28
CA ILE A 292 3.74 5.59 -9.84
C ILE A 292 4.75 5.22 -10.95
N LYS A 293 4.40 5.42 -12.22
CA LYS A 293 5.25 5.17 -13.40
C LYS A 293 5.90 6.45 -13.94
N GLY A 294 5.74 7.59 -13.25
CA GLY A 294 6.29 8.88 -13.65
C GLY A 294 5.51 9.56 -14.78
N VAL A 295 4.29 9.10 -15.10
CA VAL A 295 3.40 9.76 -16.06
C VAL A 295 2.78 10.98 -15.39
N SER A 296 2.87 12.15 -16.01
CA SER A 296 2.18 13.35 -15.51
C SER A 296 0.67 13.12 -15.50
N ARG A 297 0.02 13.47 -14.39
CA ARG A 297 -1.42 13.23 -14.25
C ARG A 297 -2.25 14.16 -15.13
N ALA A 298 -3.35 13.64 -15.66
CA ALA A 298 -4.31 14.46 -16.40
C ALA A 298 -5.06 15.43 -15.47
N VAL A 299 -5.84 16.33 -16.04
CA VAL A 299 -6.72 17.25 -15.30
C VAL A 299 -8.14 17.13 -15.88
N PRO A 300 -9.09 16.48 -15.18
CA PRO A 300 -8.92 15.78 -13.90
C PRO A 300 -8.05 14.50 -13.99
N PRO A 301 -7.34 14.11 -12.92
CA PRO A 301 -6.48 12.93 -12.91
C PRO A 301 -7.29 11.62 -12.85
N CYS A 302 -6.62 10.49 -13.09
CA CYS A 302 -7.18 9.18 -12.74
C CYS A 302 -7.23 8.97 -11.21
N ILE A 303 -8.25 8.26 -10.74
CA ILE A 303 -8.29 7.70 -9.38
C ILE A 303 -7.32 6.51 -9.31
N GLY A 304 -6.50 6.46 -8.26
CA GLY A 304 -5.54 5.38 -8.00
C GLY A 304 -4.08 5.74 -8.31
N ALA A 305 -3.22 4.73 -8.21
CA ALA A 305 -1.77 4.87 -8.33
C ALA A 305 -1.26 5.09 -9.76
N TYR A 306 -2.07 4.76 -10.77
CA TYR A 306 -1.69 4.79 -12.18
C TYR A 306 -2.54 5.80 -12.95
N GLU A 307 -1.95 6.47 -13.92
CA GLU A 307 -2.65 7.27 -14.91
C GLU A 307 -2.93 6.44 -16.16
N PHE A 308 -4.11 6.58 -16.76
CA PHE A 308 -4.40 5.90 -18.02
C PHE A 308 -3.60 6.55 -19.16
N VAL A 309 -2.80 5.74 -19.84
CA VAL A 309 -2.09 6.15 -21.06
C VAL A 309 -2.66 5.35 -22.22
N GLN A 310 -3.28 6.04 -23.18
CA GLN A 310 -3.72 5.39 -24.40
C GLN A 310 -2.49 4.80 -25.13
N ALA A 311 -2.46 3.48 -25.30
CA ALA A 311 -1.44 2.85 -26.11
C ALA A 311 -1.50 3.45 -27.52
N ALA A 312 -0.33 3.88 -28.03
CA ALA A 312 -0.25 4.28 -29.43
C ALA A 312 -0.76 3.12 -30.30
N PRO A 313 -1.63 3.37 -31.30
CA PRO A 313 -2.10 2.31 -32.17
C PRO A 313 -0.89 1.58 -32.73
N ALA A 314 -0.84 0.26 -32.53
CA ALA A 314 0.23 -0.57 -33.04
C ALA A 314 0.33 -0.30 -34.55
N GLY A 315 1.37 0.42 -34.97
CA GLY A 315 1.65 0.65 -36.38
C GLY A 315 1.58 -0.70 -37.08
N LEU A 316 0.76 -0.77 -38.13
CA LEU A 316 0.56 -1.93 -39.00
C LEU A 316 1.87 -2.72 -39.12
N ARG A 317 2.00 -3.80 -38.35
CA ARG A 317 3.13 -4.72 -38.55
C ARG A 317 2.91 -5.31 -39.95
N PRO A 318 3.89 -5.20 -40.87
CA PRO A 318 3.73 -5.79 -42.18
C PRO A 318 3.49 -7.29 -41.97
N PHE A 319 2.38 -7.78 -42.53
CA PHE A 319 2.07 -9.18 -42.68
C PHE A 319 3.19 -9.86 -43.49
N TRP A 320 4.29 -10.25 -42.84
CA TRP A 320 5.21 -11.19 -43.45
C TRP A 320 4.58 -12.58 -43.34
N ARG A 321 4.03 -13.01 -44.48
CA ARG A 321 3.51 -14.36 -44.74
C ARG A 321 4.51 -15.41 -44.26
N LYS A 322 4.04 -16.29 -43.37
CA LYS A 322 4.62 -17.61 -43.17
C LYS A 322 4.05 -18.56 -44.24
N GLY A 323 4.92 -19.06 -45.11
CA GLY A 323 4.85 -20.41 -45.69
C GLY A 323 4.16 -20.60 -47.04
N ARG A 324 4.95 -20.93 -48.07
CA ARG A 324 5.03 -22.28 -48.69
C ARG A 324 5.85 -22.19 -49.98
N ASP A 325 7.10 -22.62 -49.94
CA ASP A 325 7.64 -23.89 -50.48
C ASP A 325 9.08 -24.08 -50.01
#